data_AF-A0A3D0P299-F1
#
_entry.id   AF-A0A3D0P299-F1
#
_cell.length_a   1.000
_cell.length_b   1.000
_cell.length_c   1.000
_cell.angle_alpha   90.00
_cell.angle_beta   90.00
_cell.angle_gamma   90.00
#
_symmetry.space_group_name_H-M   'P 1'
#
loop_
_entity.id
_entity.type
_entity.pdbx_description
1 polymer ?
#
loop_
_entity_poly.entity_id
_entity_poly.type
_entity_poly.pdbx_seq_one_letter_code
_entity_poly.pdbx_strand_id
1 'polypeptide(L)'
;MVPGTLLDSGDGGKPAFKLDEVPAWKSLFGLGTRAIRGYGCVHCGHLQLAVDFSEKDKTSYRQFEGEQPGVLERINSETEKLDE
;
A
#
# COMPACT_ATOMS: atom_id res chain seq x y z
N MET A 1 4.67 1.08 4.94
CA MET A 1 3.20 1.25 4.78
C MET A 1 2.91 1.72 3.36
N VAL A 2 1.74 1.40 2.80
CA VAL A 2 1.35 1.82 1.45
C VAL A 2 0.26 2.89 1.57
N PRO A 3 0.49 4.14 1.10
CA PRO A 3 -0.46 5.22 1.24
C PRO A 3 -1.60 5.12 0.21
N GLY A 4 -2.78 5.58 0.60
CA GLY A 4 -3.97 5.55 -0.25
C GLY A 4 -5.20 6.14 0.41
N THR A 5 -6.25 6.30 -0.39
CA THR A 5 -7.51 6.91 0.02
C THR A 5 -8.66 5.93 -0.14
N LEU A 6 -9.61 5.95 0.79
CA LEU A 6 -10.85 5.18 0.68
C LEU A 6 -11.76 5.87 -0.34
N LEU A 7 -12.13 5.14 -1.38
CA LEU A 7 -13.13 5.53 -2.35
C LEU A 7 -14.45 4.88 -1.99
N ASP A 8 -15.42 5.73 -1.67
CA ASP A 8 -16.82 5.33 -1.67
C ASP A 8 -17.34 5.40 -3.10
N SER A 9 -17.77 4.25 -3.62
CA SER A 9 -18.37 4.17 -4.94
C SER A 9 -19.85 4.34 -4.72
N GLY A 10 -20.41 5.51 -5.08
CA GLY A 10 -21.83 5.81 -4.90
C GLY A 10 -22.78 4.73 -5.45
N ASP A 11 -24.06 4.85 -5.09
CA ASP A 11 -25.19 3.96 -5.39
C ASP A 11 -24.83 2.53 -5.87
N GLY A 12 -24.47 1.68 -4.91
CA GLY A 12 -24.30 0.24 -5.10
C GLY A 12 -22.88 -0.24 -5.44
N GLY A 13 -21.92 0.66 -5.57
CA GLY A 13 -20.52 0.29 -5.74
C GLY A 13 -19.88 -0.26 -4.47
N LYS A 14 -18.92 -1.19 -4.61
CA LYS A 14 -18.15 -1.69 -3.47
C LYS A 14 -17.08 -0.65 -3.07
N PRO A 15 -16.82 -0.43 -1.76
CA PRO A 15 -15.76 0.46 -1.33
C PRO A 15 -14.40 -0.08 -1.80
N ALA A 16 -13.51 0.83 -2.20
CA ALA A 16 -12.20 0.50 -2.72
C ALA A 16 -11.11 1.35 -2.05
N PHE A 17 -9.92 0.80 -1.93
CA PHE A 17 -8.73 1.50 -1.49
C PHE A 17 -7.91 1.90 -2.71
N LYS A 18 -7.80 3.20 -3.00
CA LYS A 18 -7.02 3.73 -4.11
C LYS A 18 -5.62 4.07 -3.64
N LEU A 19 -4.62 3.56 -4.36
CA LEU A 19 -3.21 3.86 -4.12
C LEU A 19 -2.87 5.28 -4.59
N ASP A 20 -2.14 6.03 -3.77
CA ASP A 20 -1.76 7.42 -4.10
C ASP A 20 -0.75 7.50 -5.25
N GLU A 21 0.08 6.46 -5.43
CA GLU A 21 1.06 6.36 -6.51
C GLU A 21 0.43 6.21 -7.91
N VAL A 22 -0.88 5.97 -7.99
CA VAL A 22 -1.58 5.74 -9.25
C VAL A 22 -2.39 6.98 -9.68
N PRO A 23 -2.11 7.55 -10.87
CA PRO A 23 -2.86 8.67 -11.42
C PRO A 23 -4.37 8.43 -11.45
N ALA A 24 -5.16 9.47 -11.16
CA ALA A 24 -6.62 9.37 -11.05
C ALA A 24 -7.30 8.79 -12.30
N TRP A 25 -6.80 9.09 -13.50
CA TRP A 25 -7.36 8.56 -14.74
C TRP A 25 -7.21 7.04 -14.87
N LYS A 26 -6.15 6.45 -14.31
CA LYS A 26 -5.96 4.99 -14.28
C LYS A 26 -6.97 4.31 -13.34
N SER A 27 -7.34 5.00 -12.26
CA SER A 27 -8.39 4.54 -11.35
C SER A 27 -9.75 4.39 -12.02
N LEU A 28 -10.05 5.18 -13.06
CA LEU A 28 -11.30 5.05 -13.84
C LEU A 28 -11.37 3.72 -14.61
N PHE A 29 -10.21 3.11 -14.91
CA PHE A 29 -10.11 1.80 -15.55
C PHE A 29 -9.89 0.66 -14.54
N GLY A 30 -10.10 0.90 -13.24
CA GLY A 30 -9.88 -0.08 -12.17
C GLY A 30 -8.41 -0.38 -11.87
N LEU A 31 -7.48 0.39 -12.44
CA LEU A 31 -6.04 0.25 -12.18
C LEU A 31 -5.66 1.07 -10.94
N GLY A 32 -4.93 0.45 -10.01
CA GLY A 32 -4.46 1.13 -8.78
C GLY A 32 -5.49 1.20 -7.66
N THR A 33 -6.64 0.54 -7.82
CA THR A 33 -7.64 0.37 -6.77
C THR A 33 -7.64 -1.06 -6.26
N ARG A 34 -7.88 -1.23 -4.97
CA ARG A 34 -7.97 -2.54 -4.30
C ARG A 34 -9.32 -2.68 -3.65
N ALA A 35 -9.91 -3.86 -3.74
CA ALA A 35 -11.17 -4.13 -3.06
C ALA A 35 -10.98 -4.08 -1.54
N ILE A 36 -11.87 -3.38 -0.84
CA ILE A 36 -11.97 -3.47 0.62
C ILE A 36 -12.92 -4.62 0.94
N ARG A 37 -12.46 -5.55 1.78
CA ARG A 37 -13.27 -6.65 2.32
C ARG A 37 -13.70 -6.31 3.73
N GLY A 38 -14.99 -6.50 4.02
CA GLY A 38 -15.55 -6.38 5.36
C GLY A 38 -15.83 -7.74 5.98
N TYR A 39 -15.51 -7.90 7.25
CA TYR A 39 -15.76 -9.11 8.04
C TYR A 39 -16.54 -8.72 9.30
N GLY A 40 -17.75 -9.27 9.46
CA GLY A 40 -18.51 -9.17 10.69
C GLY A 40 -18.21 -10.38 11.58
N CYS A 41 -17.75 -10.14 12.81
CA CYS A 41 -17.54 -11.23 13.77
C CYS A 41 -18.88 -11.59 14.43
N VAL A 42 -19.36 -12.81 14.20
CA VAL A 42 -20.63 -13.31 14.79
C VAL A 42 -20.55 -13.40 16.32
N HIS A 43 -19.35 -13.65 16.87
CA HIS A 43 -19.19 -13.85 18.32
C HIS A 43 -19.24 -12.54 19.12
N CYS A 44 -18.59 -11.47 18.65
CA CYS A 44 -18.47 -10.21 19.39
C CYS A 44 -19.13 -9.00 18.70
N GLY A 45 -19.69 -9.16 17.50
CA GLY A 45 -20.38 -8.09 16.78
C GLY A 45 -19.46 -7.02 16.18
N HIS A 46 -18.13 -7.21 16.20
CA HIS A 46 -17.20 -6.24 15.62
C HIS A 46 -17.08 -6.35 14.11
N LEU A 47 -16.95 -5.19 13.45
CA LEU A 47 -16.63 -5.07 12.03
C LEU A 47 -15.13 -4.88 11.84
N GLN A 48 -14.53 -5.70 10.97
CA GLN A 48 -13.14 -5.57 10.54
C GLN A 48 -13.10 -5.28 9.03
N LEU A 49 -12.20 -4.39 8.62
CA LEU A 49 -11.96 -4.08 7.22
C LEU A 49 -10.54 -4.53 6.85
N ALA A 50 -10.38 -5.13 5.67
CA ALA A 50 -9.08 -5.55 5.16
C ALA A 50 -8.91 -5.21 3.68
N VAL A 51 -7.65 -5.00 3.30
CA VAL A 51 -7.21 -4.79 1.91
C VAL A 51 -6.16 -5.84 1.58
N ASP A 52 -6.23 -6.42 0.39
CA ASP A 52 -5.20 -7.35 -0.07
C ASP A 52 -3.99 -6.61 -0.61
N PHE A 53 -2.81 -6.98 -0.11
CA PHE A 53 -1.53 -6.47 -0.58
C PHE A 53 -0.82 -7.46 -1.51
N SER A 54 -0.26 -6.94 -2.60
CA SER A 54 0.52 -7.72 -3.56
C SER A 54 1.86 -8.15 -2.95
N GLU A 55 2.49 -9.17 -3.54
CA GLU A 55 3.83 -9.59 -3.12
C GLU A 55 4.88 -8.48 -3.29
N LYS A 56 4.68 -7.58 -4.25
CA LYS A 56 5.52 -6.38 -4.40
C LYS A 56 5.41 -5.49 -3.17
N ASP A 57 4.20 -5.21 -2.70
CA ASP A 57 3.99 -4.38 -1.50
C ASP A 57 4.63 -5.00 -0.27
N LYS A 58 4.46 -6.31 -0.09
CA LYS A 58 5.06 -7.05 1.03
C LYS A 58 6.59 -7.03 0.95
N THR A 59 7.14 -7.12 -0.25
CA THR A 59 8.59 -7.04 -0.48
C THR A 59 9.12 -5.65 -0.17
N SER A 60 8.45 -4.59 -0.63
CA SER A 60 8.80 -3.21 -0.25
C SER A 60 8.68 -3.00 1.25
N TYR A 61 7.65 -3.56 1.90
CA TYR A 61 7.49 -3.46 3.35
C TYR A 61 8.61 -4.19 4.12
N ARG A 62 9.03 -5.37 3.68
CA ARG A 62 10.17 -6.11 4.28
C ARG A 62 11.48 -5.34 4.26
N GLN A 63 11.68 -4.44 3.29
CA GLN A 63 12.86 -3.54 3.27
C GLN A 63 12.89 -2.59 4.48
N PHE A 64 11.75 -2.33 5.11
CA PHE A 64 11.65 -1.54 6.34
C PHE A 64 11.70 -2.38 7.61
N GLU A 65 11.58 -3.71 7.53
CA GLU A 65 11.69 -4.63 8.66
C GLU A 65 13.12 -5.17 8.86
N GLY A 66 14.00 -5.04 7.86
CA GLY A 66 15.42 -5.36 8.00
C GLY A 66 16.18 -4.32 8.83
N GLU A 67 17.40 -4.66 9.27
CA GLU A 67 18.33 -3.67 9.82
C GLU A 67 18.51 -2.55 8.79
N GLN A 68 18.01 -1.37 9.14
CA GLN A 68 18.26 -0.18 8.34
C GLN A 68 19.77 0.09 8.38
N PRO A 69 20.47 0.14 7.23
CA PRO A 69 21.90 0.45 7.23
C PRO A 69 22.11 1.77 7.95
N GLY A 70 23.16 1.81 8.76
CA GLY A 70 23.52 2.99 9.53
C GLY A 70 23.60 4.20 8.60
N VAL A 71 23.24 5.39 9.11
CA VAL A 71 23.22 6.63 8.31
C VAL A 71 24.52 6.83 7.51
N LEU A 72 25.66 6.42 8.08
CA LEU A 72 26.98 6.49 7.46
C LEU A 72 27.18 5.51 6.28
N GLU A 73 26.61 4.32 6.36
CA GLU A 73 26.72 3.31 5.28
C GLU A 73 25.96 3.74 4.03
N ARG A 74 24.83 4.45 4.21
CA ARG A 74 24.06 5.02 3.09
C ARG A 74 24.84 6.10 2.35
N ILE A 75 25.41 7.05 3.09
CA ILE A 75 26.15 8.19 2.53
C ILE A 75 27.36 7.70 1.72
N ASN A 76 28.10 6.72 2.25
CA ASN A 76 29.25 6.16 1.54
C ASN A 76 28.83 5.42 0.26
N SER A 77 27.75 4.63 0.29
CA SER A 77 27.25 3.90 -0.89
C SER A 77 26.69 4.79 -2.01
N GLU A 78 26.21 5.99 -1.67
CA GLU A 78 25.77 6.99 -2.65
C GLU A 78 26.94 7.78 -3.23
N THR A 79 28.00 7.98 -2.45
CA THR A 79 29.24 8.64 -2.90
C THR A 79 29.99 7.76 -3.89
N GLU A 80 30.10 6.45 -3.64
CA GLU A 80 30.77 5.51 -4.55
C GLU A 80 30.09 5.37 -5.92
N LYS A 81 28.79 5.67 -6.04
CA LYS A 81 28.05 5.61 -7.33
C LYS A 81 28.19 6.85 -8.20
N LEU A 82 28.76 7.93 -7.67
CA LEU A 82 28.95 9.19 -8.40
C LEU A 82 30.35 9.31 -9.01
N ASP A 83 31.25 8.39 -8.67
CA ASP A 83 32.65 8.37 -9.09
C ASP A 83 32.97 7.31 -10.18
N GLU A 84 31.96 6.69 -10.81
CA GLU A 84 32.07 5.85 -12.02
C GLU A 84 31.59 6.56 -13.30
#